data_AF-A0A3G1J0M8-F1
#
_entry.id   AF-A0A3G1J0M8-F1
#
_cell.length_a   1.000
_cell.length_b   1.000
_cell.length_c   1.000
_cell.angle_alpha   90.00
_cell.angle_beta   90.00
_cell.angle_gamma   90.00
#
_symmetry.space_group_name_H-M   'P 1'
#
loop_
_entity.id
_entity.type
_entity.pdbx_description
1 polymer ?
#
loop_
_entity_poly.entity_id
_entity_poly.type
_entity_poly.pdbx_seq_one_letter_code
_entity_poly.pdbx_strand_id
1 'polypeptide(L)'
;MSLPTRASLSFVFVSLLPLVAACTDPNLPLIEEAPPAGDEADLGEMAQPVTFSDEIPIGYYNNVPLPPLTVYLTFDDGPGEWTNGFLDVLAGQSLSQPSAVPSPPVRATFFVNAFNLKTNGLVGYEDVIARIVSEGHALGNHTRSHPNLAALSAHDVAKEIDENQRLVNVALKARGMNPYPLTLFRPPFGAPWFGYASRPDLRQKVGSLVGKRALNVLWNVGSGDSNEWCNGEWFNSTGAVTASGKKYFYDPKHPDYVAKVARIRDTVLKEARGQGIVVLLHDTHPTSRDALRDIIDGLFAKGYHFRTVEDLSNDVFAQPSLSAAPACDTTMANGGEPVCGRIRHFYETNGGVKLFGNTLERADWEFDTRTMKYFWTQWFENGRVEVHPEALAPRDVALARLGEQRLLQKGIDWKKAAPSWVPVALRDALAPEAGPKTGCRWFARTKHNVCNEGAVAGVGMLSFWRNNGIIASSKYVGSQLRFGNPISAAYTETVSTPQGPRVRTVQWFERARLEWHGYEALDVNKVRIAPLGREVLENRDL
;
A
#
# COMPACT_ATOMS: atom_id res chain seq x y z
N MET A 1 -9.16 -39.71 59.67
CA MET A 1 -9.94 -39.36 58.46
C MET A 1 -10.55 -37.98 58.68
N SER A 2 -9.94 -36.94 58.14
CA SER A 2 -10.57 -35.62 57.96
C SER A 2 -9.80 -34.85 56.88
N LEU A 3 -10.52 -34.42 55.85
CA LEU A 3 -10.04 -33.51 54.82
C LEU A 3 -10.44 -32.07 55.22
N PRO A 4 -9.58 -31.06 55.07
CA PRO A 4 -10.00 -29.67 55.15
C PRO A 4 -10.32 -29.09 53.76
N THR A 5 -11.51 -28.47 53.73
CA THR A 5 -12.04 -27.35 52.94
C THR A 5 -11.21 -26.71 51.80
N ARG A 6 -11.89 -26.56 50.66
CA ARG A 6 -11.52 -25.75 49.48
C ARG A 6 -11.43 -24.25 49.83
N ALA A 7 -10.38 -23.59 49.31
CA ALA A 7 -10.27 -22.15 49.24
C ALA A 7 -10.97 -21.60 47.98
N SER A 8 -11.70 -20.50 48.15
CA SER A 8 -12.45 -19.76 47.15
C SER A 8 -11.54 -18.97 46.21
N LEU A 9 -11.76 -19.04 44.89
CA LEU A 9 -11.25 -18.05 43.95
C LEU A 9 -12.23 -16.87 43.87
N SER A 10 -11.77 -15.69 44.25
CA SER A 10 -12.48 -14.42 44.06
C SER A 10 -12.55 -14.08 42.57
N PHE A 11 -13.77 -14.03 42.02
CA PHE A 11 -14.03 -13.34 40.76
C PHE A 11 -13.96 -11.83 41.02
N VAL A 12 -13.07 -11.14 40.30
CA VAL A 12 -13.09 -9.68 40.22
C VAL A 12 -14.31 -9.28 39.40
N PHE A 13 -15.36 -8.83 40.07
CA PHE A 13 -16.47 -8.09 39.46
C PHE A 13 -15.90 -6.76 38.94
N VAL A 14 -15.78 -6.61 37.63
CA VAL A 14 -15.69 -5.28 37.01
C VAL A 14 -17.09 -4.66 37.15
N SER A 15 -17.18 -3.59 37.93
CA SER A 15 -18.43 -2.88 38.18
C SER A 15 -18.98 -2.29 36.86
N LEU A 16 -20.08 -2.85 36.36
CA LEU A 16 -20.98 -2.13 35.46
C LEU A 16 -21.86 -1.19 36.31
N LEU A 17 -21.54 0.10 36.26
CA LEU A 17 -22.38 1.20 36.75
C LEU A 17 -22.24 2.36 35.76
N PRO A 18 -23.31 3.13 35.51
CA PRO A 18 -24.37 2.81 34.56
C PRO A 18 -24.12 3.51 33.22
N LEU A 19 -24.30 2.75 32.13
CA LEU A 19 -24.13 3.16 30.72
C LEU A 19 -25.18 4.19 30.21
N VAL A 20 -25.81 4.97 31.10
CA VAL A 20 -26.96 5.83 30.77
C VAL A 20 -26.55 7.29 30.51
N ALA A 21 -25.31 7.70 30.81
CA ALA A 21 -24.87 9.10 30.74
C ALA A 21 -24.18 9.52 29.41
N ALA A 22 -24.13 8.67 28.40
CA ALA A 22 -23.29 8.91 27.21
C ALA A 22 -23.92 9.79 26.12
N CYS A 23 -25.23 10.05 26.13
CA CYS A 23 -25.86 10.84 25.06
C CYS A 23 -25.68 12.37 25.24
N THR A 24 -25.12 12.85 26.36
CA THR A 24 -25.06 14.30 26.68
C THR A 24 -23.77 14.75 27.39
N ASP A 25 -22.72 13.92 27.51
CA ASP A 25 -21.48 14.32 28.21
C ASP A 25 -20.39 14.78 27.20
N PRO A 26 -20.03 16.08 27.16
CA PRO A 26 -19.00 16.60 26.26
C PRO A 26 -17.56 16.20 26.62
N ASN A 27 -17.32 15.44 27.70
CA ASN A 27 -15.98 15.07 28.17
C ASN A 27 -15.63 13.56 28.08
N LEU A 28 -16.47 12.72 27.46
CA LEU A 28 -16.11 11.35 27.10
C LEU A 28 -15.46 11.29 25.70
N PRO A 29 -14.55 10.32 25.42
CA PRO A 29 -13.80 10.29 24.17
C PRO A 29 -14.75 10.10 22.98
N LEU A 30 -15.00 11.20 22.27
CA LEU A 30 -15.85 11.33 21.09
C LEU A 30 -15.58 10.25 20.04
N ILE A 31 -16.61 9.46 19.72
CA ILE A 31 -16.78 8.88 18.38
C ILE A 31 -18.26 9.03 18.06
N GLU A 32 -18.68 10.21 17.64
CA GLU A 32 -19.82 10.43 16.73
C GLU A 32 -20.09 11.92 16.70
N GLU A 33 -19.54 12.55 15.68
CA GLU A 33 -20.31 13.30 14.70
C GLU A 33 -19.26 13.88 13.75
N ALA A 34 -19.50 13.81 12.44
CA ALA A 34 -18.88 14.81 11.59
C ALA A 34 -19.33 16.17 12.15
N PRO A 35 -18.45 17.19 12.28
CA PRO A 35 -18.92 18.49 12.71
C PRO A 35 -20.11 18.89 11.82
N PRO A 36 -21.18 19.48 12.38
CA PRO A 36 -22.23 20.03 11.53
C PRO A 36 -21.56 20.90 10.48
N ALA A 37 -22.00 20.80 9.22
CA ALA A 37 -21.66 21.79 8.22
C ALA A 37 -21.98 23.15 8.86
N GLY A 38 -20.93 23.88 9.25
CA GLY A 38 -21.04 24.99 10.18
C GLY A 38 -22.16 25.93 9.74
N ASP A 39 -22.96 26.36 10.71
CA ASP A 39 -23.75 27.58 10.57
C ASP A 39 -22.88 28.64 9.90
N GLU A 40 -23.47 29.33 8.94
CA GLU A 40 -22.87 30.36 8.07
C GLU A 40 -21.79 31.22 8.75
N ALA A 41 -20.56 30.71 8.77
CA ALA A 41 -19.36 31.48 8.97
C ALA A 41 -18.56 31.38 7.67
N ASP A 42 -18.91 32.31 6.78
CA ASP A 42 -18.09 32.77 5.67
C ASP A 42 -17.81 31.74 4.55
N LEU A 43 -18.70 31.68 3.55
CA LEU A 43 -18.38 31.25 2.18
C LEU A 43 -17.45 32.29 1.47
N GLY A 44 -16.59 32.95 2.25
CA GLY A 44 -15.86 34.15 1.90
C GLY A 44 -14.42 34.14 2.41
N GLU A 45 -13.74 33.00 2.38
CA GLU A 45 -12.27 33.00 2.25
C GLU A 45 -11.82 31.77 1.47
N MET A 46 -11.23 32.00 0.30
CA MET A 46 -10.68 30.96 -0.56
C MET A 46 -9.70 30.08 0.20
N ALA A 47 -10.01 28.78 0.22
CA ALA A 47 -9.10 27.64 0.25
C ALA A 47 -7.61 28.01 0.39
N GLN A 48 -7.10 27.97 1.62
CA GLN A 48 -5.67 27.73 1.79
C GLN A 48 -5.38 26.32 1.24
N PRO A 49 -4.41 26.13 0.32
CA PRO A 49 -4.06 24.80 -0.16
C PRO A 49 -3.67 23.91 1.02
N VAL A 50 -4.25 22.72 1.12
CA VAL A 50 -3.80 21.73 2.10
C VAL A 50 -2.33 21.46 1.83
N THR A 51 -1.47 21.87 2.77
CA THR A 51 -0.05 21.61 2.66
C THR A 51 0.20 20.21 3.20
N PHE A 52 0.40 19.25 2.30
CA PHE A 52 0.71 17.88 2.67
C PHE A 52 2.07 17.79 3.36
N SER A 53 2.14 16.96 4.38
CA SER A 53 3.31 16.75 5.21
C SER A 53 3.28 15.34 5.80
N ASP A 54 4.28 14.99 6.62
CA ASP A 54 4.21 13.76 7.41
C ASP A 54 3.04 13.77 8.42
N GLU A 55 2.52 14.93 8.80
CA GLU A 55 1.37 15.08 9.68
C GLU A 55 0.03 14.94 8.93
N ILE A 56 0.01 15.44 7.70
CA ILE A 56 -1.15 15.46 6.81
C ILE A 56 -0.70 14.82 5.49
N PRO A 57 -0.63 13.48 5.41
CA PRO A 57 -0.24 12.80 4.17
C PRO A 57 -1.19 13.16 3.03
N ILE A 58 -0.75 12.94 1.79
CA ILE A 58 -1.58 13.19 0.61
C ILE A 58 -2.91 12.44 0.75
N GLY A 59 -4.02 13.12 0.49
CA GLY A 59 -5.32 12.56 0.77
C GLY A 59 -6.47 13.56 0.74
N TYR A 60 -7.68 13.04 0.85
CA TYR A 60 -8.88 13.83 1.03
C TYR A 60 -9.13 14.15 2.51
N TYR A 61 -9.20 15.44 2.80
CA TYR A 61 -9.61 16.04 4.07
C TYR A 61 -10.76 17.00 3.80
N ASN A 62 -11.59 17.32 4.80
CA ASN A 62 -12.86 18.06 4.59
C ASN A 62 -12.69 19.46 3.95
N ASN A 63 -11.48 20.02 4.02
CA ASN A 63 -11.13 21.30 3.40
C ASN A 63 -10.57 21.18 1.98
N VAL A 64 -10.41 19.96 1.43
CA VAL A 64 -10.01 19.74 0.05
C VAL A 64 -11.24 19.94 -0.84
N PRO A 65 -11.21 20.87 -1.81
CA PRO A 65 -12.34 21.08 -2.72
C PRO A 65 -12.61 19.83 -3.56
N LEU A 66 -13.89 19.51 -3.73
CA LEU A 66 -14.35 18.44 -4.62
C LEU A 66 -15.09 19.04 -5.81
N PRO A 67 -15.05 18.39 -6.98
CA PRO A 67 -15.86 18.80 -8.12
C PRO A 67 -17.34 18.93 -7.72
N PRO A 68 -18.04 20.00 -8.14
CA PRO A 68 -19.45 20.18 -7.83
C PRO A 68 -20.27 19.00 -8.40
N LEU A 69 -21.42 18.73 -7.79
CA LEU A 69 -22.35 17.67 -8.21
C LEU A 69 -21.68 16.29 -8.39
N THR A 70 -20.63 16.00 -7.62
CA THR A 70 -19.94 14.71 -7.66
C THR A 70 -20.08 14.01 -6.31
N VAL A 71 -20.47 12.75 -6.33
CA VAL A 71 -20.61 11.92 -5.12
C VAL A 71 -19.68 10.73 -5.17
N TYR A 72 -18.99 10.53 -4.05
CA TYR A 72 -18.17 9.36 -3.76
C TYR A 72 -18.85 8.57 -2.65
N LEU A 73 -19.57 7.51 -3.02
CA LEU A 73 -20.14 6.59 -2.04
C LEU A 73 -19.02 5.71 -1.47
N THR A 74 -18.91 5.69 -0.14
CA THR A 74 -17.88 4.92 0.55
C THR A 74 -18.47 4.06 1.66
N PHE A 75 -17.97 2.84 1.79
CA PHE A 75 -18.44 1.85 2.76
C PHE A 75 -17.29 1.36 3.63
N ASP A 76 -17.44 1.49 4.94
CA ASP A 76 -16.46 1.06 5.94
C ASP A 76 -16.91 -0.24 6.64
N ASP A 77 -16.01 -0.83 7.43
CA ASP A 77 -16.17 -2.03 8.26
C ASP A 77 -16.27 -3.39 7.55
N GLY A 78 -16.63 -3.41 6.27
CA GLY A 78 -16.81 -4.62 5.49
C GLY A 78 -15.54 -5.43 5.20
N PRO A 79 -15.66 -6.59 4.52
CA PRO A 79 -16.92 -7.18 4.07
C PRO A 79 -17.71 -7.83 5.22
N GLY A 80 -19.01 -8.02 5.00
CA GLY A 80 -19.92 -8.67 5.94
C GLY A 80 -21.14 -9.28 5.24
N GLU A 81 -22.07 -9.79 6.05
CA GLU A 81 -23.27 -10.52 5.59
C GLU A 81 -24.06 -9.75 4.52
N TRP A 82 -24.12 -8.43 4.65
CA TRP A 82 -24.95 -7.58 3.81
C TRP A 82 -24.24 -7.05 2.56
N THR A 83 -22.90 -7.11 2.48
CA THR A 83 -22.10 -6.51 1.40
C THR A 83 -22.56 -6.95 0.01
N ASN A 84 -22.90 -8.23 -0.18
CA ASN A 84 -23.44 -8.71 -1.47
C ASN A 84 -24.72 -7.97 -1.89
N GLY A 85 -25.60 -7.63 -0.95
CA GLY A 85 -26.80 -6.87 -1.24
C GLY A 85 -26.51 -5.41 -1.61
N PHE A 86 -25.42 -4.81 -1.10
CA PHE A 86 -24.96 -3.49 -1.58
C PHE A 86 -24.49 -3.58 -3.02
N LEU A 87 -23.69 -4.60 -3.36
CA LEU A 87 -23.20 -4.85 -4.72
C LEU A 87 -24.38 -5.06 -5.69
N ASP A 88 -25.40 -5.82 -5.28
CA ASP A 88 -26.62 -6.02 -6.09
C ASP A 88 -27.35 -4.70 -6.37
N VAL A 89 -27.49 -3.82 -5.36
CA VAL A 89 -28.12 -2.50 -5.53
C VAL A 89 -27.28 -1.61 -6.46
N LEU A 90 -25.97 -1.54 -6.27
CA LEU A 90 -25.05 -0.75 -7.09
C LEU A 90 -25.08 -1.18 -8.56
N ALA A 91 -25.08 -2.50 -8.81
CA ALA A 91 -25.21 -3.09 -10.13
C ALA A 91 -26.58 -2.78 -10.77
N GLY A 92 -27.67 -2.93 -10.01
CA GLY A 92 -29.04 -2.73 -10.49
C GLY A 92 -29.41 -1.28 -10.79
N GLN A 93 -28.73 -0.30 -10.18
CA GLN A 93 -29.06 1.11 -10.34
C GLN A 93 -28.72 1.70 -11.72
N SER A 94 -27.82 1.04 -12.47
CA SER A 94 -27.54 1.34 -13.87
C SER A 94 -28.79 1.31 -14.76
N LEU A 95 -29.77 0.46 -14.40
CA LEU A 95 -30.90 0.06 -15.24
C LEU A 95 -32.16 0.92 -15.02
N SER A 96 -32.16 1.81 -14.03
CA SER A 96 -33.34 2.60 -13.64
C SER A 96 -33.36 4.02 -14.24
N GLN A 97 -32.38 4.35 -15.09
CA GLN A 97 -32.26 5.67 -15.70
C GLN A 97 -33.08 5.76 -17.00
N PRO A 98 -33.95 6.78 -17.17
CA PRO A 98 -34.76 6.98 -18.39
C PRO A 98 -33.96 7.48 -19.61
N SER A 99 -32.63 7.33 -19.63
CA SER A 99 -31.77 7.77 -20.73
C SER A 99 -31.66 6.70 -21.82
N ALA A 100 -31.72 7.12 -23.10
CA ALA A 100 -31.54 6.25 -24.26
C ALA A 100 -30.10 5.71 -24.44
N VAL A 101 -29.18 6.11 -23.57
CA VAL A 101 -27.77 5.68 -23.57
C VAL A 101 -27.55 4.75 -22.38
N PRO A 102 -27.03 3.53 -22.59
CA PRO A 102 -26.62 2.65 -21.49
C PRO A 102 -25.57 3.36 -20.62
N SER A 103 -25.92 3.68 -19.38
CA SER A 103 -24.95 4.13 -18.38
C SER A 103 -24.26 2.91 -17.77
N PRO A 104 -22.98 3.01 -17.36
CA PRO A 104 -22.33 1.98 -16.56
C PRO A 104 -22.93 1.92 -15.14
N PRO A 105 -22.79 0.77 -14.45
CA PRO A 105 -23.24 0.62 -13.07
C PRO A 105 -22.69 1.69 -12.13
N VAL A 106 -23.43 1.99 -11.06
CA VAL A 106 -22.92 2.87 -10.02
C VAL A 106 -21.76 2.18 -9.33
N ARG A 107 -20.60 2.85 -9.29
CA ARG A 107 -19.40 2.32 -8.62
C ARG A 107 -19.17 3.06 -7.31
N ALA A 108 -18.67 2.36 -6.31
CA ALA A 108 -18.38 2.89 -4.98
C ALA A 108 -16.96 2.51 -4.53
N THR A 109 -16.59 2.90 -3.31
CA THR A 109 -15.32 2.52 -2.67
C THR A 109 -15.58 1.79 -1.35
N PHE A 110 -14.92 0.65 -1.16
CA PHE A 110 -15.05 -0.17 0.04
C PHE A 110 -13.73 -0.14 0.83
N PHE A 111 -13.75 0.46 2.02
CA PHE A 111 -12.63 0.44 2.96
C PHE A 111 -12.79 -0.77 3.86
N VAL A 112 -12.00 -1.83 3.58
CA VAL A 112 -12.21 -3.14 4.19
C VAL A 112 -11.32 -3.37 5.40
N ASN A 113 -11.88 -4.04 6.41
CA ASN A 113 -11.12 -4.65 7.50
C ASN A 113 -10.75 -6.09 7.18
N ALA A 114 -9.57 -6.51 7.64
CA ALA A 114 -9.16 -7.89 7.45
C ALA A 114 -9.74 -8.83 8.51
N PHE A 115 -9.99 -8.26 9.69
CA PHE A 115 -10.65 -8.87 10.83
C PHE A 115 -11.59 -7.84 11.45
N ASN A 116 -12.88 -8.15 11.51
CA ASN A 116 -13.84 -7.30 12.22
C ASN A 116 -14.58 -8.14 13.26
N LEU A 117 -14.73 -7.58 14.47
CA LEU A 117 -15.50 -8.19 15.57
C LEU A 117 -16.97 -8.45 15.16
N LYS A 118 -17.48 -7.71 14.17
CA LYS A 118 -18.85 -7.82 13.66
C LYS A 118 -19.04 -8.91 12.57
N THR A 119 -17.99 -9.34 11.85
CA THR A 119 -18.17 -10.10 10.60
C THR A 119 -17.25 -11.33 10.42
N ASN A 120 -16.42 -11.69 11.40
CA ASN A 120 -15.34 -12.71 11.27
C ASN A 120 -14.20 -12.34 10.29
N GLY A 121 -14.20 -11.12 9.73
CA GLY A 121 -13.15 -10.65 8.81
C GLY A 121 -13.25 -11.23 7.41
N LEU A 122 -12.13 -11.34 6.71
CA LEU A 122 -12.08 -11.81 5.31
C LEU A 122 -12.33 -13.31 5.13
N VAL A 123 -12.25 -14.10 6.21
CA VAL A 123 -12.44 -15.56 6.15
C VAL A 123 -13.91 -15.86 5.84
N GLY A 124 -14.16 -16.50 4.70
CA GLY A 124 -15.51 -16.79 4.20
C GLY A 124 -16.11 -15.66 3.35
N TYR A 125 -15.41 -14.54 3.18
CA TYR A 125 -15.82 -13.41 2.33
C TYR A 125 -14.87 -13.18 1.15
N GLU A 126 -14.04 -14.17 0.80
CA GLU A 126 -13.10 -14.06 -0.31
C GLU A 126 -13.82 -13.84 -1.65
N ASP A 127 -14.98 -14.49 -1.84
CA ASP A 127 -15.84 -14.27 -3.01
C ASP A 127 -16.37 -12.84 -3.08
N VAL A 128 -16.67 -12.23 -1.92
CA VAL A 128 -17.19 -10.86 -1.85
C VAL A 128 -16.11 -9.85 -2.21
N ILE A 129 -14.89 -10.02 -1.70
CA ILE A 129 -13.74 -9.18 -2.08
C ILE A 129 -13.44 -9.30 -3.58
N ALA A 130 -13.45 -10.52 -4.11
CA ALA A 130 -13.29 -10.77 -5.54
C ALA A 130 -14.37 -10.06 -6.36
N ARG A 131 -15.63 -10.13 -5.89
CA ARG A 131 -16.78 -9.48 -6.52
C ARG A 131 -16.63 -7.96 -6.53
N ILE A 132 -16.26 -7.34 -5.41
CA ILE A 132 -16.01 -5.89 -5.31
C ILE A 132 -15.05 -5.43 -6.43
N VAL A 133 -13.91 -6.13 -6.59
CA VAL A 133 -12.92 -5.78 -7.62
C VAL A 133 -13.45 -6.05 -9.03
N SER A 134 -14.10 -7.20 -9.25
CA SER A 134 -14.59 -7.60 -10.57
C SER A 134 -15.70 -6.70 -11.12
N GLU A 135 -16.50 -6.10 -10.23
CA GLU A 135 -17.58 -5.17 -10.57
C GLU A 135 -17.08 -3.72 -10.72
N GLY A 136 -15.76 -3.50 -10.62
CA GLY A 136 -15.12 -2.22 -10.90
C GLY A 136 -15.19 -1.19 -9.76
N HIS A 137 -15.55 -1.62 -8.56
CA HIS A 137 -15.46 -0.78 -7.37
C HIS A 137 -14.00 -0.63 -6.91
N ALA A 138 -13.71 0.46 -6.18
CA ALA A 138 -12.39 0.64 -5.59
C ALA A 138 -12.31 -0.05 -4.22
N LEU A 139 -11.17 -0.66 -3.92
CA LEU A 139 -10.84 -1.18 -2.59
C LEU A 139 -9.86 -0.24 -1.86
N GLY A 140 -10.15 0.02 -0.60
CA GLY A 140 -9.30 0.74 0.33
C GLY A 140 -9.00 -0.07 1.60
N ASN A 141 -7.96 0.34 2.30
CA ASN A 141 -7.52 -0.25 3.55
C ASN A 141 -8.19 0.46 4.73
N HIS A 142 -8.84 -0.29 5.61
CA HIS A 142 -9.44 0.23 6.84
C HIS A 142 -8.80 -0.28 8.11
N THR A 143 -7.52 -0.70 8.05
CA THR A 143 -6.76 -1.45 9.08
C THR A 143 -7.17 -2.90 9.20
N ARG A 144 -6.35 -3.70 9.89
CA ARG A 144 -6.64 -5.11 10.09
C ARG A 144 -7.82 -5.29 11.03
N SER A 145 -7.81 -4.64 12.20
CA SER A 145 -8.72 -4.94 13.31
C SER A 145 -9.54 -3.75 13.83
N HIS A 146 -9.58 -2.65 13.06
CA HIS A 146 -10.29 -1.41 13.39
C HIS A 146 -9.88 -0.74 14.73
N PRO A 147 -8.58 -0.71 15.12
CA PRO A 147 -8.18 0.00 16.34
C PRO A 147 -8.10 1.51 16.11
N ASN A 148 -8.24 2.28 17.19
CA ASN A 148 -7.89 3.70 17.18
C ASN A 148 -6.37 3.85 17.03
N LEU A 149 -5.90 4.23 15.85
CA LEU A 149 -4.47 4.36 15.52
C LEU A 149 -3.73 5.38 16.38
N ALA A 150 -4.44 6.38 16.92
CA ALA A 150 -3.86 7.37 17.82
C ALA A 150 -3.28 6.71 19.08
N ALA A 151 -3.94 5.67 19.58
CA ALA A 151 -3.59 4.94 20.80
C ALA A 151 -2.48 3.88 20.60
N LEU A 152 -2.08 3.60 19.35
CA LEU A 152 -1.13 2.54 19.03
C LEU A 152 0.32 3.05 18.96
N SER A 153 1.28 2.12 19.08
CA SER A 153 2.68 2.39 18.75
C SER A 153 2.86 2.53 17.23
N ALA A 154 3.93 3.19 16.77
CA ALA A 154 4.22 3.31 15.34
C ALA A 154 4.38 1.94 14.63
N HIS A 155 4.96 0.96 15.34
CA HIS A 155 5.08 -0.41 14.85
C HIS A 155 3.71 -1.06 14.66
N ASP A 156 2.80 -0.88 15.62
CA ASP A 156 1.49 -1.50 15.57
C ASP A 156 0.57 -0.81 14.55
N VAL A 157 0.69 0.51 14.36
CA VAL A 157 0.03 1.23 13.25
C VAL A 157 0.49 0.65 11.91
N ALA A 158 1.80 0.51 11.70
CA ALA A 158 2.34 -0.07 10.47
C ALA A 158 1.82 -1.50 10.25
N LYS A 159 1.83 -2.33 11.30
CA LYS A 159 1.33 -3.70 11.27
C LYS A 159 -0.15 -3.78 10.90
N GLU A 160 -0.99 -2.92 11.47
CA GLU A 160 -2.42 -2.87 11.17
C GLU A 160 -2.69 -2.59 9.69
N ILE A 161 -1.93 -1.68 9.08
CA ILE A 161 -2.08 -1.34 7.66
C ILE A 161 -1.51 -2.46 6.77
N ASP A 162 -0.31 -2.95 7.07
CA ASP A 162 0.40 -3.94 6.25
C ASP A 162 -0.26 -5.33 6.31
N GLU A 163 -0.76 -5.74 7.47
CA GLU A 163 -1.46 -7.02 7.59
C GLU A 163 -2.82 -7.00 6.88
N ASN A 164 -3.51 -5.87 6.84
CA ASN A 164 -4.74 -5.74 6.05
C ASN A 164 -4.46 -5.94 4.55
N GLN A 165 -3.47 -5.22 4.00
CA GLN A 165 -3.00 -5.39 2.62
C GLN A 165 -2.66 -6.84 2.30
N ARG A 166 -1.91 -7.51 3.21
CA ARG A 166 -1.51 -8.90 3.04
C ARG A 166 -2.73 -9.83 2.98
N LEU A 167 -3.70 -9.65 3.87
CA LEU A 167 -4.86 -10.53 3.99
C LEU A 167 -5.86 -10.34 2.84
N VAL A 168 -6.07 -9.11 2.36
CA VAL A 168 -6.86 -8.87 1.14
C VAL A 168 -6.23 -9.57 -0.07
N ASN A 169 -4.90 -9.50 -0.23
CA ASN A 169 -4.22 -10.22 -1.30
C ASN A 169 -4.34 -11.75 -1.19
N VAL A 170 -4.36 -12.28 0.03
CA VAL A 170 -4.63 -13.71 0.27
C VAL A 170 -6.05 -14.08 -0.17
N ALA A 171 -7.05 -13.27 0.19
CA ALA A 171 -8.45 -13.47 -0.19
C ALA A 171 -8.63 -13.47 -1.72
N LEU A 172 -8.09 -12.45 -2.41
CA LEU A 172 -8.14 -12.36 -3.88
C LEU A 172 -7.44 -13.56 -4.55
N LYS A 173 -6.27 -13.94 -4.04
CA LYS A 173 -5.53 -15.09 -4.57
C LYS A 173 -6.30 -16.41 -4.41
N ALA A 174 -7.05 -16.58 -3.32
CA ALA A 174 -7.89 -17.76 -3.10
C ALA A 174 -8.98 -17.91 -4.19
N ARG A 175 -9.31 -16.81 -4.89
CA ARG A 175 -10.26 -16.77 -6.02
C ARG A 175 -9.57 -16.60 -7.38
N GLY A 176 -8.26 -16.81 -7.46
CA GLY A 176 -7.50 -16.76 -8.71
C GLY A 176 -7.28 -15.34 -9.25
N MET A 177 -7.50 -14.30 -8.44
CA MET A 177 -7.29 -12.91 -8.85
C MET A 177 -5.88 -12.42 -8.51
N ASN A 178 -5.43 -11.40 -9.24
CA ASN A 178 -4.18 -10.71 -8.97
C ASN A 178 -4.25 -9.94 -7.63
N PRO A 179 -3.12 -9.76 -6.93
CA PRO A 179 -3.03 -8.86 -5.79
C PRO A 179 -3.54 -7.45 -6.13
N TYR A 180 -4.22 -6.82 -5.18
CA TYR A 180 -4.76 -5.47 -5.34
C TYR A 180 -4.07 -4.53 -4.33
N PRO A 181 -3.28 -3.54 -4.78
CA PRO A 181 -2.65 -2.59 -3.88
C PRO A 181 -3.70 -1.66 -3.28
N LEU A 182 -3.81 -1.65 -1.96
CA LEU A 182 -4.71 -0.78 -1.21
C LEU A 182 -4.04 0.59 -1.01
N THR A 183 -4.06 1.38 -2.07
CA THR A 183 -3.49 2.73 -2.15
C THR A 183 -4.42 3.81 -1.61
N LEU A 184 -5.63 3.44 -1.21
CA LEU A 184 -6.58 4.26 -0.48
C LEU A 184 -6.65 3.77 0.96
N PHE A 185 -6.61 4.67 1.92
CA PHE A 185 -6.67 4.34 3.34
C PHE A 185 -7.67 5.24 4.06
N ARG A 186 -8.53 4.64 4.87
CA ARG A 186 -9.38 5.38 5.80
C ARG A 186 -9.03 4.98 7.23
N PRO A 187 -8.65 5.93 8.10
CA PRO A 187 -8.38 5.63 9.49
C PRO A 187 -9.70 5.32 10.23
N PRO A 188 -9.76 4.24 11.03
CA PRO A 188 -10.83 4.01 11.98
C PRO A 188 -11.11 5.27 12.80
N PHE A 189 -12.40 5.62 12.93
CA PHE A 189 -12.87 6.80 13.65
C PHE A 189 -12.39 8.15 13.07
N GLY A 190 -11.73 8.15 11.92
CA GLY A 190 -11.05 9.34 11.39
C GLY A 190 -9.81 9.76 12.19
N ALA A 191 -9.39 8.96 13.18
CA ALA A 191 -8.35 9.34 14.11
C ALA A 191 -6.95 9.17 13.50
N PRO A 192 -5.99 10.08 13.77
CA PRO A 192 -6.08 11.24 14.67
C PRO A 192 -6.48 12.55 13.99
N TRP A 193 -7.08 12.55 12.80
CA TRP A 193 -7.44 13.79 12.10
C TRP A 193 -8.80 14.38 12.54
N PHE A 194 -9.70 13.56 13.08
CA PHE A 194 -10.94 14.00 13.75
C PHE A 194 -10.88 13.86 15.30
N GLY A 195 -11.65 14.71 15.99
CA GLY A 195 -11.93 14.61 17.45
C GLY A 195 -10.82 15.11 18.40
N TYR A 196 -11.02 14.90 19.71
CA TYR A 196 -10.08 15.29 20.80
C TYR A 196 -8.69 14.64 20.72
N ALA A 197 -8.51 13.65 19.84
CA ALA A 197 -7.22 13.01 19.55
C ALA A 197 -6.37 13.77 18.51
N SER A 198 -6.85 14.92 18.00
CA SER A 198 -6.19 15.73 16.98
C SER A 198 -5.01 16.51 17.55
N ARG A 199 -3.96 15.79 17.95
CA ARG A 199 -2.67 16.35 18.35
C ARG A 199 -1.62 16.19 17.24
N PRO A 200 -0.77 17.21 17.01
CA PRO A 200 0.27 17.16 15.97
C PRO A 200 1.19 15.95 16.09
N ASP A 201 1.57 15.54 17.30
CA ASP A 201 2.46 14.38 17.52
C ASP A 201 1.83 13.05 17.07
N LEU A 202 0.53 12.90 17.28
CA LEU A 202 -0.22 11.71 16.88
C LEU A 202 -0.46 11.72 15.36
N ARG A 203 -0.83 12.88 14.79
CA ARG A 203 -0.96 13.06 13.34
C ARG A 203 0.37 12.83 12.61
N GLN A 204 1.50 13.31 13.11
CA GLN A 204 2.83 13.03 12.58
C GLN A 204 3.17 11.53 12.63
N LYS A 205 2.91 10.86 13.76
CA LYS A 205 3.17 9.42 13.92
C LYS A 205 2.35 8.59 12.92
N VAL A 206 1.05 8.82 12.85
CA VAL A 206 0.15 8.03 11.99
C VAL A 206 0.30 8.45 10.53
N GLY A 207 0.33 9.75 10.26
CA GLY A 207 0.47 10.34 8.93
C GLY A 207 1.75 9.91 8.21
N SER A 208 2.90 9.88 8.89
CA SER A 208 4.16 9.42 8.28
C SER A 208 4.15 7.93 7.92
N LEU A 209 3.24 7.14 8.51
CA LEU A 209 3.08 5.72 8.22
C LEU A 209 2.03 5.48 7.13
N VAL A 210 0.91 6.20 7.18
CA VAL A 210 -0.13 6.19 6.15
C VAL A 210 0.44 6.73 4.84
N GLY A 211 1.12 7.88 4.89
CA GLY A 211 1.74 8.52 3.74
C GLY A 211 2.78 7.65 3.04
N LYS A 212 3.37 6.64 3.69
CA LYS A 212 4.27 5.68 3.01
C LYS A 212 3.54 4.59 2.21
N ARG A 213 2.22 4.49 2.35
CA ARG A 213 1.43 3.33 1.93
C ARG A 213 0.24 3.71 1.05
N ALA A 214 -0.45 4.79 1.37
CA ALA A 214 -1.74 5.11 0.78
C ALA A 214 -2.10 6.59 0.91
N LEU A 215 -3.09 7.01 0.13
CA LEU A 215 -3.80 8.26 0.31
C LEU A 215 -4.73 8.17 1.52
N ASN A 216 -4.69 9.17 2.39
CA ASN A 216 -5.64 9.25 3.50
C ASN A 216 -7.00 9.78 3.01
N VAL A 217 -8.11 9.14 3.38
CA VAL A 217 -9.44 9.51 2.87
C VAL A 217 -10.42 9.66 4.02
N LEU A 218 -10.81 10.90 4.31
CA LEU A 218 -11.89 11.21 5.26
C LEU A 218 -13.24 11.34 4.55
N TRP A 219 -14.20 12.03 5.15
CA TRP A 219 -15.56 12.23 4.63
C TRP A 219 -16.11 13.58 5.09
N ASN A 220 -16.93 14.22 4.25
CA ASN A 220 -17.64 15.46 4.59
C ASN A 220 -19.16 15.27 4.78
N VAL A 221 -19.69 14.07 4.51
CA VAL A 221 -21.09 13.70 4.79
C VAL A 221 -21.10 12.41 5.60
N GLY A 222 -21.51 12.48 6.87
CA GLY A 222 -21.79 11.31 7.69
C GLY A 222 -23.27 10.93 7.59
N SER A 223 -23.58 9.67 7.29
CA SER A 223 -24.97 9.22 7.16
C SER A 223 -25.69 9.00 8.51
N GLY A 224 -24.93 8.89 9.60
CA GLY A 224 -25.42 8.55 10.93
C GLY A 224 -25.85 7.08 11.07
N ASP A 225 -25.47 6.21 10.13
CA ASP A 225 -25.86 4.81 10.16
C ASP A 225 -25.19 4.00 11.28
N SER A 226 -23.98 4.41 11.68
CA SER A 226 -23.22 3.84 12.80
C SER A 226 -23.69 4.27 14.19
N ASN A 227 -24.65 5.21 14.29
CA ASN A 227 -25.19 5.80 15.52
C ASN A 227 -26.11 4.84 16.32
N GLU A 228 -25.82 3.54 16.25
CA GLU A 228 -26.59 2.46 16.86
C GLU A 228 -26.34 2.34 18.36
N TRP A 229 -25.13 2.68 18.82
CA TRP A 229 -24.76 2.59 20.23
C TRP A 229 -25.36 3.73 21.05
N CYS A 230 -25.62 4.90 20.45
CA CYS A 230 -26.27 6.03 21.11
C CYS A 230 -27.81 5.96 21.05
N ASN A 231 -28.38 5.38 19.99
CA ASN A 231 -29.84 5.28 19.81
C ASN A 231 -30.42 3.90 20.13
N GLY A 232 -29.57 2.90 20.34
CA GLY A 232 -29.98 1.53 20.65
C GLY A 232 -30.74 0.87 19.51
N GLU A 233 -30.35 1.05 18.25
CA GLU A 233 -31.03 0.56 17.04
C GLU A 233 -30.16 -0.44 16.24
N TRP A 234 -29.65 -1.48 16.92
CA TRP A 234 -28.66 -2.39 16.33
C TRP A 234 -29.30 -3.59 15.61
N PHE A 235 -29.87 -3.34 14.43
CA PHE A 235 -30.53 -4.38 13.62
C PHE A 235 -29.53 -5.32 12.95
N ASN A 236 -29.62 -6.62 13.23
CA ASN A 236 -28.78 -7.65 12.59
C ASN A 236 -29.51 -9.00 12.47
N SER A 237 -28.91 -9.95 11.77
CA SER A 237 -29.48 -11.29 11.53
C SER A 237 -29.57 -12.17 12.79
N THR A 238 -28.75 -11.90 13.81
CA THR A 238 -28.65 -12.73 15.02
C THR A 238 -29.41 -12.17 16.23
N GLY A 239 -29.98 -10.97 16.11
CA GLY A 239 -30.73 -10.28 17.17
C GLY A 239 -29.85 -9.86 18.34
N ALA A 240 -28.72 -9.22 18.05
CA ALA A 240 -27.78 -8.81 19.10
C ALA A 240 -28.44 -7.92 20.18
N VAL A 241 -27.97 -8.08 21.41
CA VAL A 241 -28.57 -7.52 22.62
C VAL A 241 -27.93 -6.17 22.92
N THR A 242 -28.72 -5.10 22.96
CA THR A 242 -28.23 -3.78 23.41
C THR A 242 -27.88 -3.81 24.91
N ALA A 243 -27.17 -2.79 25.39
CA ALA A 243 -26.93 -2.61 26.83
C ALA A 243 -28.22 -2.53 27.66
N SER A 244 -29.35 -2.17 27.03
CA SER A 244 -30.69 -2.15 27.63
C SER A 244 -31.43 -3.50 27.58
N GLY A 245 -30.82 -4.57 27.07
CA GLY A 245 -31.43 -5.90 26.97
C GLY A 245 -32.39 -6.09 25.78
N LYS A 246 -32.56 -5.08 24.93
CA LYS A 246 -33.44 -5.14 23.76
C LYS A 246 -32.71 -5.86 22.60
N LYS A 247 -33.42 -6.74 21.91
CA LYS A 247 -32.92 -7.46 20.72
C LYS A 247 -33.54 -6.84 19.47
N TYR A 248 -32.71 -6.53 18.48
CA TYR A 248 -33.15 -6.00 17.20
C TYR A 248 -32.76 -6.96 16.09
N PHE A 249 -33.72 -7.76 15.66
CA PHE A 249 -33.57 -8.61 14.48
C PHE A 249 -33.80 -7.77 13.23
N TYR A 250 -33.12 -8.13 12.13
CA TYR A 250 -33.49 -7.62 10.81
C TYR A 250 -34.99 -7.85 10.57
N ASP A 251 -35.75 -6.76 10.51
CA ASP A 251 -37.18 -6.75 10.21
C ASP A 251 -37.49 -5.49 9.40
N PRO A 252 -37.61 -5.59 8.06
CA PRO A 252 -37.83 -4.44 7.20
C PRO A 252 -39.22 -3.79 7.41
N LYS A 253 -40.09 -4.41 8.21
CA LYS A 253 -41.42 -3.88 8.55
C LYS A 253 -41.47 -3.26 9.94
N HIS A 254 -40.43 -3.43 10.77
CA HIS A 254 -40.41 -2.85 12.10
C HIS A 254 -40.38 -1.31 12.02
N PRO A 255 -41.23 -0.58 12.76
CA PRO A 255 -41.29 0.89 12.68
C PRO A 255 -39.94 1.58 12.90
N ASP A 256 -39.19 1.18 13.94
CA ASP A 256 -37.84 1.70 14.22
C ASP A 256 -36.86 1.42 13.07
N TYR A 257 -36.99 0.28 12.38
CA TYR A 257 -36.15 -0.08 11.23
C TYR A 257 -36.43 0.86 10.05
N VAL A 258 -37.71 1.01 9.70
CA VAL A 258 -38.17 1.89 8.62
C VAL A 258 -37.78 3.34 8.92
N ALA A 259 -37.93 3.78 10.16
CA ALA A 259 -37.53 5.11 10.59
C ALA A 259 -36.02 5.31 10.44
N LYS A 260 -35.19 4.34 10.85
CA LYS A 260 -33.73 4.42 10.67
C LYS A 260 -33.32 4.48 9.20
N VAL A 261 -33.90 3.63 8.34
CA VAL A 261 -33.67 3.66 6.88
C VAL A 261 -33.97 5.05 6.31
N ALA A 262 -35.12 5.62 6.65
CA ALA A 262 -35.51 6.95 6.22
C ALA A 262 -34.55 8.04 6.72
N ARG A 263 -34.13 8.00 8.00
CA ARG A 263 -33.18 8.98 8.56
C ARG A 263 -31.82 8.93 7.88
N ILE A 264 -31.28 7.74 7.59
CA ILE A 264 -30.00 7.59 6.86
C ILE A 264 -30.11 8.27 5.49
N ARG A 265 -31.18 7.95 4.73
CA ARG A 265 -31.45 8.57 3.42
C ARG A 265 -31.57 10.08 3.53
N ASP A 266 -32.42 10.57 4.43
CA ASP A 266 -32.75 12.00 4.55
C ASP A 266 -31.53 12.82 4.99
N THR A 267 -30.69 12.29 5.88
CA THR A 267 -29.42 12.91 6.28
C THR A 267 -28.51 13.12 5.07
N VAL A 268 -28.27 12.06 4.27
CA VAL A 268 -27.39 12.17 3.09
C VAL A 268 -27.95 13.15 2.06
N LEU A 269 -29.26 13.08 1.77
CA LEU A 269 -29.89 13.96 0.78
C LEU A 269 -29.99 15.43 1.24
N LYS A 270 -30.09 15.67 2.55
CA LYS A 270 -30.08 17.02 3.13
C LYS A 270 -28.71 17.69 3.00
N GLU A 271 -27.62 16.94 3.18
CA GLU A 271 -26.25 17.46 3.05
C GLU A 271 -25.81 17.62 1.59
N ALA A 272 -26.45 16.93 0.64
CA ALA A 272 -26.21 17.11 -0.79
C ALA A 272 -26.85 18.42 -1.33
N ARG A 273 -26.11 19.52 -1.24
CA ARG A 273 -26.55 20.90 -1.60
C ARG A 273 -25.95 21.43 -2.91
N GLY A 274 -25.31 20.57 -3.71
CA GLY A 274 -24.69 20.90 -4.99
C GLY A 274 -23.15 20.85 -4.98
N GLN A 275 -22.54 20.83 -3.80
CA GLN A 275 -21.10 20.62 -3.61
C GLN A 275 -20.72 19.14 -3.83
N GLY A 276 -19.44 18.87 -4.10
CA GLY A 276 -18.93 17.50 -4.10
C GLY A 276 -18.94 16.88 -2.70
N ILE A 277 -19.30 15.60 -2.61
CA ILE A 277 -19.48 14.90 -1.34
C ILE A 277 -18.79 13.53 -1.32
N VAL A 278 -18.13 13.21 -0.21
CA VAL A 278 -17.66 11.87 0.15
C VAL A 278 -18.54 11.40 1.30
N VAL A 279 -19.37 10.38 1.02
CA VAL A 279 -20.41 9.90 1.94
C VAL A 279 -19.88 8.70 2.72
N LEU A 280 -19.88 8.80 4.05
CA LEU A 280 -19.59 7.68 4.95
C LEU A 280 -20.86 6.86 5.23
N LEU A 281 -20.82 5.60 4.81
CA LEU A 281 -21.76 4.53 5.13
C LEU A 281 -20.96 3.30 5.60
N HIS A 282 -21.63 2.29 6.12
CA HIS A 282 -21.02 1.01 6.47
C HIS A 282 -21.83 -0.14 5.87
N ASP A 283 -21.17 -1.02 5.12
CA ASP A 283 -21.81 -2.15 4.43
C ASP A 283 -22.08 -3.36 5.35
N THR A 284 -21.89 -3.16 6.65
CA THR A 284 -22.19 -4.12 7.71
C THR A 284 -23.58 -3.93 8.34
N HIS A 285 -24.32 -2.87 7.95
CA HIS A 285 -25.68 -2.60 8.45
C HIS A 285 -26.74 -2.85 7.37
N PRO A 286 -27.80 -3.63 7.66
CA PRO A 286 -28.87 -3.86 6.70
C PRO A 286 -29.69 -2.59 6.42
N THR A 287 -29.81 -1.68 7.40
CA THR A 287 -30.52 -0.40 7.20
C THR A 287 -29.81 0.52 6.21
N SER A 288 -28.47 0.52 6.20
CA SER A 288 -27.68 1.23 5.19
C SER A 288 -27.88 0.63 3.80
N ARG A 289 -27.98 -0.70 3.70
CA ARG A 289 -28.30 -1.39 2.43
C ARG A 289 -29.67 -0.97 1.90
N ASP A 290 -30.68 -1.01 2.77
CA ASP A 290 -32.06 -0.75 2.39
C ASP A 290 -32.31 0.76 2.11
N ALA A 291 -31.48 1.65 2.66
CA ALA A 291 -31.48 3.07 2.31
C ALA A 291 -30.75 3.39 0.99
N LEU A 292 -29.82 2.53 0.55
CA LEU A 292 -28.87 2.84 -0.53
C LEU A 292 -29.55 3.15 -1.86
N ARG A 293 -30.61 2.40 -2.20
CA ARG A 293 -31.40 2.60 -3.41
C ARG A 293 -31.92 4.04 -3.48
N ASP A 294 -32.65 4.46 -2.45
CA ASP A 294 -33.28 5.78 -2.38
C ASP A 294 -32.25 6.91 -2.29
N ILE A 295 -31.11 6.67 -1.64
CA ILE A 295 -29.98 7.61 -1.63
C ILE A 295 -29.49 7.84 -3.05
N ILE A 296 -29.24 6.76 -3.80
CA ILE A 296 -28.74 6.84 -5.17
C ILE A 296 -29.76 7.58 -6.06
N ASP A 297 -31.03 7.19 -5.99
CA ASP A 297 -32.11 7.80 -6.79
C ASP A 297 -32.29 9.29 -6.45
N GLY A 298 -32.26 9.65 -5.16
CA GLY A 298 -32.36 11.03 -4.70
C GLY A 298 -31.17 11.91 -5.11
N LEU A 299 -29.96 11.36 -5.11
CA LEU A 299 -28.76 12.07 -5.57
C LEU A 299 -28.77 12.27 -7.08
N PHE A 300 -29.19 11.26 -7.86
CA PHE A 300 -29.41 11.43 -9.30
C PHE A 300 -30.47 12.51 -9.58
N ALA A 301 -31.58 12.53 -8.84
CA ALA A 301 -32.61 13.56 -8.98
C ALA A 301 -32.11 14.97 -8.65
N LYS A 302 -31.08 15.07 -7.80
CA LYS A 302 -30.35 16.32 -7.50
C LYS A 302 -29.25 16.65 -8.53
N GLY A 303 -29.05 15.82 -9.55
CA GLY A 303 -28.06 16.03 -10.62
C GLY A 303 -26.64 15.54 -10.30
N TYR A 304 -26.46 14.71 -9.27
CA TYR A 304 -25.14 14.20 -8.90
C TYR A 304 -24.63 13.10 -9.84
N HIS A 305 -23.31 13.05 -10.03
CA HIS A 305 -22.59 12.00 -10.73
C HIS A 305 -21.78 11.13 -9.76
N PHE A 306 -21.87 9.81 -9.92
CA PHE A 306 -21.22 8.85 -9.04
C PHE A 306 -19.82 8.51 -9.53
N ARG A 307 -18.86 8.58 -8.61
CA ARG A 307 -17.46 8.24 -8.85
C ARG A 307 -16.88 7.45 -7.67
N THR A 308 -15.77 6.77 -7.90
CA THR A 308 -15.01 6.10 -6.83
C THR A 308 -13.96 7.04 -6.23
N VAL A 309 -13.44 6.76 -5.05
CA VAL A 309 -12.34 7.55 -4.49
C VAL A 309 -11.06 7.41 -5.33
N GLU A 310 -10.92 6.35 -6.12
CA GLU A 310 -9.86 6.27 -7.14
C GLU A 310 -10.01 7.37 -8.20
N ASP A 311 -11.24 7.67 -8.61
CA ASP A 311 -11.53 8.79 -9.48
C ASP A 311 -11.26 10.14 -8.79
N LEU A 312 -11.55 10.26 -7.49
CA LEU A 312 -11.22 11.47 -6.69
C LEU A 312 -9.73 11.78 -6.79
N SER A 313 -8.86 10.76 -6.67
CA SER A 313 -7.42 10.96 -6.82
C SER A 313 -7.07 11.58 -8.17
N ASN A 314 -7.71 11.13 -9.25
CA ASN A 314 -7.50 11.70 -10.57
C ASN A 314 -8.06 13.13 -10.68
N ASP A 315 -9.25 13.37 -10.13
CA ASP A 315 -9.92 14.67 -10.23
C ASP A 315 -9.23 15.76 -9.41
N VAL A 316 -8.69 15.40 -8.25
CA VAL A 316 -8.11 16.34 -7.28
C VAL A 316 -6.59 16.43 -7.42
N PHE A 317 -5.92 15.29 -7.65
CA PHE A 317 -4.45 15.21 -7.72
C PHE A 317 -3.91 15.00 -9.13
N ALA A 318 -4.78 14.99 -10.15
CA ALA A 318 -4.44 14.80 -11.56
C ALA A 318 -3.68 13.49 -11.86
N GLN A 319 -3.80 12.48 -10.99
CA GLN A 319 -3.11 11.20 -11.12
C GLN A 319 -3.83 10.06 -10.36
N PRO A 320 -3.68 8.79 -10.78
CA PRO A 320 -4.25 7.64 -10.06
C PRO A 320 -3.73 7.55 -8.63
N SER A 321 -4.46 6.91 -7.72
CA SER A 321 -4.05 6.82 -6.31
C SER A 321 -2.72 6.08 -6.14
N LEU A 322 -2.43 5.13 -7.04
CA LEU A 322 -1.14 4.45 -7.12
C LEU A 322 0.03 5.41 -7.45
N SER A 323 -0.25 6.51 -8.14
CA SER A 323 0.71 7.57 -8.48
C SER A 323 0.70 8.71 -7.46
N ALA A 324 -0.44 9.00 -6.83
CA ALA A 324 -0.59 10.06 -5.84
C ALA A 324 -0.07 9.67 -4.45
N ALA A 325 -0.18 8.41 -4.04
CA ALA A 325 0.57 7.89 -2.91
C ALA A 325 2.08 7.95 -3.23
N PRO A 326 2.89 8.54 -2.35
CA PRO A 326 3.76 9.67 -2.66
C PRO A 326 4.47 9.55 -4.01
N ALA A 327 3.93 10.33 -4.94
CA ALA A 327 4.54 11.13 -6.00
C ALA A 327 5.63 10.52 -6.88
N CYS A 328 5.53 10.76 -8.18
CA CYS A 328 6.59 10.50 -9.15
C CYS A 328 7.67 11.59 -9.13
N ASP A 329 8.94 11.23 -9.24
CA ASP A 329 10.01 12.15 -9.65
C ASP A 329 9.92 12.31 -11.17
N THR A 330 9.43 13.47 -11.62
CA THR A 330 9.32 13.84 -13.04
C THR A 330 10.51 14.68 -13.53
N THR A 331 11.48 14.97 -12.66
CA THR A 331 12.67 15.77 -12.95
C THR A 331 13.88 14.93 -13.32
N MET A 332 13.64 13.68 -13.74
CA MET A 332 14.69 12.74 -14.14
C MET A 332 15.63 13.39 -15.16
N ALA A 333 16.93 13.43 -14.84
CA ALA A 333 17.94 13.96 -15.74
C ALA A 333 17.93 13.17 -17.07
N ASN A 334 18.11 13.89 -18.19
CA ASN A 334 18.26 13.30 -19.53
C ASN A 334 17.05 12.53 -20.10
N GLY A 335 15.81 12.91 -19.75
CA GLY A 335 14.61 12.41 -20.43
C GLY A 335 14.16 10.99 -20.03
N GLY A 336 14.54 10.54 -18.84
CA GLY A 336 14.07 9.27 -18.29
C GLY A 336 12.60 9.32 -17.85
N GLU A 337 11.94 8.15 -17.85
CA GLU A 337 10.58 7.95 -17.35
C GLU A 337 10.46 8.28 -15.85
N PRO A 338 9.32 8.82 -15.38
CA PRO A 338 9.14 9.14 -13.97
C PRO A 338 9.26 7.91 -13.06
N VAL A 339 9.82 8.09 -11.87
CA VAL A 339 9.92 7.05 -10.84
C VAL A 339 8.92 7.36 -9.72
N CYS A 340 8.01 6.44 -9.41
CA CYS A 340 6.87 6.72 -8.53
C CYS A 340 6.80 5.84 -7.27
N GLY A 341 6.08 6.34 -6.26
CA GLY A 341 5.61 5.57 -5.12
C GLY A 341 6.72 4.80 -4.40
N ARG A 342 6.50 3.51 -4.16
CA ARG A 342 7.45 2.66 -3.42
C ARG A 342 8.80 2.50 -4.11
N ILE A 343 8.81 2.44 -5.45
CA ILE A 343 10.05 2.36 -6.23
C ILE A 343 10.82 3.66 -6.09
N ARG A 344 10.15 4.82 -6.11
CA ARG A 344 10.78 6.12 -5.88
C ARG A 344 11.42 6.22 -4.50
N HIS A 345 10.67 5.92 -3.46
CA HIS A 345 11.20 5.98 -2.10
C HIS A 345 12.43 5.09 -1.95
N PHE A 346 12.38 3.87 -2.50
CA PHE A 346 13.52 2.96 -2.53
C PHE A 346 14.69 3.55 -3.34
N TYR A 347 14.45 4.09 -4.52
CA TYR A 347 15.46 4.68 -5.39
C TYR A 347 16.17 5.87 -4.71
N GLU A 348 15.41 6.86 -4.23
CA GLU A 348 15.95 8.09 -3.60
C GLU A 348 16.76 7.76 -2.34
N THR A 349 16.22 6.90 -1.47
CA THR A 349 16.84 6.54 -0.19
C THR A 349 18.07 5.67 -0.37
N ASN A 350 18.19 4.99 -1.51
CA ASN A 350 19.29 4.05 -1.78
C ASN A 350 20.23 4.55 -2.90
N GLY A 351 20.44 5.86 -3.00
CA GLY A 351 21.52 6.45 -3.80
C GLY A 351 21.12 6.96 -5.19
N GLY A 352 19.84 6.87 -5.56
CA GLY A 352 19.25 7.51 -6.73
C GLY A 352 20.03 7.29 -8.03
N VAL A 353 20.04 8.31 -8.89
CA VAL A 353 20.66 8.26 -10.22
C VAL A 353 22.12 7.83 -10.18
N LYS A 354 22.86 8.16 -9.11
CA LYS A 354 24.28 7.81 -8.97
C LYS A 354 24.51 6.29 -8.95
N LEU A 355 23.59 5.52 -8.36
CA LEU A 355 23.73 4.07 -8.24
C LEU A 355 22.85 3.30 -9.22
N PHE A 356 21.65 3.81 -9.54
CA PHE A 356 20.72 3.14 -10.44
C PHE A 356 20.88 3.56 -11.91
N GLY A 357 21.46 4.73 -12.18
CA GLY A 357 21.45 5.35 -13.50
C GLY A 357 20.08 5.90 -13.88
N ASN A 358 19.92 6.31 -15.15
CA ASN A 358 18.64 6.82 -15.65
C ASN A 358 17.60 5.70 -15.77
N THR A 359 16.32 6.05 -15.73
CA THR A 359 15.22 5.14 -16.06
C THR A 359 15.24 4.79 -17.54
N LEU A 360 14.91 3.53 -17.86
CA LEU A 360 14.86 3.02 -19.24
C LEU A 360 13.44 2.86 -19.77
N GLU A 361 12.51 2.46 -18.90
CA GLU A 361 11.09 2.23 -19.22
C GLU A 361 10.23 2.73 -18.06
N ARG A 362 8.93 2.94 -18.31
CA ARG A 362 7.94 3.25 -17.26
C ARG A 362 7.77 2.04 -16.35
N ALA A 363 7.39 2.26 -15.08
CA ALA A 363 7.04 1.17 -14.19
C ALA A 363 5.86 0.36 -14.74
N ASP A 364 5.97 -0.96 -14.73
CA ASP A 364 4.92 -1.88 -15.18
C ASP A 364 5.00 -3.24 -14.46
N TRP A 365 3.93 -4.02 -14.57
CA TRP A 365 3.86 -5.39 -14.10
C TRP A 365 4.63 -6.33 -15.03
N GLU A 366 5.64 -7.02 -14.49
CA GLU A 366 6.40 -8.03 -15.22
C GLU A 366 6.24 -9.42 -14.62
N PHE A 367 6.01 -10.41 -15.49
CA PHE A 367 5.99 -11.82 -15.11
C PHE A 367 7.41 -12.38 -15.01
N ASP A 368 7.80 -12.87 -13.83
CA ASP A 368 9.05 -13.60 -13.62
C ASP A 368 8.82 -15.10 -13.77
N THR A 369 9.31 -15.67 -14.87
CA THR A 369 9.19 -17.10 -15.20
C THR A 369 9.91 -18.04 -14.23
N ARG A 370 10.86 -17.54 -13.42
CA ARG A 370 11.59 -18.36 -12.42
C ARG A 370 10.79 -18.54 -11.14
N THR A 371 10.01 -17.52 -10.79
CA THR A 371 9.19 -17.53 -9.57
C THR A 371 7.71 -17.76 -9.85
N MET A 372 7.30 -17.69 -11.13
CA MET A 372 5.92 -17.75 -11.60
C MET A 372 5.03 -16.70 -10.93
N LYS A 373 5.56 -15.48 -10.76
CA LYS A 373 4.88 -14.35 -10.11
C LYS A 373 4.98 -13.09 -10.96
N TYR A 374 3.99 -12.22 -10.82
CA TYR A 374 4.06 -10.84 -11.31
C TYR A 374 4.68 -9.95 -10.24
N PHE A 375 5.59 -9.07 -10.66
CA PHE A 375 6.16 -8.03 -9.82
C PHE A 375 5.88 -6.67 -10.45
N TRP A 376 5.57 -5.67 -9.63
CA TRP A 376 5.59 -4.29 -10.07
C TRP A 376 7.05 -3.86 -10.18
N THR A 377 7.50 -3.52 -11.37
CA THR A 377 8.92 -3.32 -11.65
C THR A 377 9.18 -2.00 -12.34
N GLN A 378 10.41 -1.50 -12.21
CA GLN A 378 10.92 -0.48 -13.12
C GLN A 378 12.38 -0.70 -13.46
N TRP A 379 12.71 -0.46 -14.72
CA TRP A 379 14.04 -0.60 -15.29
C TRP A 379 14.83 0.70 -15.22
N PHE A 380 16.07 0.58 -14.76
CA PHE A 380 17.09 1.61 -14.72
C PHE A 380 18.33 1.10 -15.46
N GLU A 381 19.25 1.98 -15.86
CA GLU A 381 20.48 1.58 -16.57
C GLU A 381 21.23 0.47 -15.82
N ASN A 382 21.39 0.59 -14.50
CA ASN A 382 22.22 -0.31 -13.69
C ASN A 382 21.43 -1.44 -13.02
N GLY A 383 20.11 -1.52 -13.18
CA GLY A 383 19.31 -2.48 -12.44
C GLY A 383 17.81 -2.45 -12.74
N ARG A 384 17.09 -3.46 -12.27
CA ARG A 384 15.62 -3.49 -12.23
C ARG A 384 15.17 -3.53 -10.77
N VAL A 385 14.28 -2.63 -10.38
CA VAL A 385 13.66 -2.64 -9.04
C VAL A 385 12.35 -3.42 -9.12
N GLU A 386 12.10 -4.25 -8.12
CA GLU A 386 10.93 -5.14 -8.01
C GLU A 386 10.26 -4.92 -6.66
N VAL A 387 8.94 -4.72 -6.66
CA VAL A 387 8.15 -4.67 -5.42
C VAL A 387 7.66 -6.09 -5.09
N HIS A 388 8.00 -6.55 -3.89
CA HIS A 388 7.62 -7.84 -3.32
C HIS A 388 6.65 -7.61 -2.15
N PRO A 389 5.35 -7.42 -2.41
CA PRO A 389 4.38 -7.10 -1.35
C PRO A 389 4.23 -8.22 -0.30
N GLU A 390 4.71 -9.44 -0.59
CA GLU A 390 4.73 -10.55 0.36
C GLU A 390 5.88 -10.50 1.37
N ALA A 391 6.91 -9.68 1.12
CA ALA A 391 8.08 -9.56 1.97
C ALA A 391 7.94 -8.37 2.93
N LEU A 392 8.60 -8.45 4.07
CA LEU A 392 8.73 -7.31 5.00
C LEU A 392 9.93 -6.45 4.60
N ALA A 393 9.86 -5.15 4.94
CA ALA A 393 11.00 -4.25 4.81
C ALA A 393 12.26 -4.82 5.50
N PRO A 394 13.46 -4.65 4.90
CA PRO A 394 13.76 -3.92 3.65
C PRO A 394 13.74 -4.81 2.39
N ARG A 395 13.04 -5.96 2.40
CA ARG A 395 12.99 -6.92 1.27
C ARG A 395 11.73 -6.81 0.42
N ASP A 396 10.81 -5.97 0.86
CA ASP A 396 9.55 -5.63 0.21
C ASP A 396 9.72 -4.80 -1.08
N VAL A 397 10.89 -4.16 -1.25
CA VAL A 397 11.38 -3.64 -2.52
C VAL A 397 12.81 -4.11 -2.71
N ALA A 398 13.12 -4.78 -3.81
CA ALA A 398 14.42 -5.41 -4.05
C ALA A 398 14.94 -5.17 -5.47
N LEU A 399 16.24 -5.40 -5.67
CA LEU A 399 16.89 -5.34 -6.99
C LEU A 399 16.89 -6.70 -7.68
N ALA A 400 16.41 -6.82 -8.91
CA ALA A 400 16.44 -8.08 -9.65
C ALA A 400 17.85 -8.73 -9.69
N ARG A 401 17.88 -10.06 -9.81
CA ARG A 401 19.13 -10.85 -9.95
C ARG A 401 19.71 -10.75 -11.36
N LEU A 402 19.98 -9.53 -11.83
CA LEU A 402 20.37 -9.27 -13.22
C LEU A 402 21.75 -9.82 -13.59
N GLY A 403 22.66 -9.97 -12.62
CA GLY A 403 23.95 -10.61 -12.86
C GLY A 403 23.79 -12.06 -13.30
N GLU A 404 22.96 -12.83 -12.59
CA GLU A 404 22.63 -14.20 -13.00
C GLU A 404 21.84 -14.24 -14.30
N GLN A 405 20.83 -13.37 -14.43
CA GLN A 405 19.98 -13.34 -15.62
C GLN A 405 20.78 -13.03 -16.89
N ARG A 406 21.75 -12.11 -16.81
CA ARG A 406 22.59 -11.77 -17.97
C ARG A 406 23.53 -12.91 -18.35
N LEU A 407 24.10 -13.62 -17.38
CA LEU A 407 24.89 -14.83 -17.67
C LEU A 407 24.01 -15.90 -18.33
N LEU A 408 22.77 -16.09 -17.86
CA LEU A 408 21.83 -17.05 -18.46
C LEU A 408 21.44 -16.67 -19.91
N GLN A 409 21.19 -15.40 -20.21
CA GLN A 409 20.97 -14.93 -21.60
C GLN A 409 22.18 -15.19 -22.50
N LYS A 410 23.38 -15.20 -21.94
CA LYS A 410 24.60 -15.59 -22.66
C LYS A 410 24.74 -17.11 -22.79
N GLY A 411 23.82 -17.92 -22.25
CA GLY A 411 23.92 -19.38 -22.22
C GLY A 411 24.82 -19.92 -21.10
N ILE A 412 25.07 -19.13 -20.05
CA ILE A 412 25.98 -19.46 -18.95
C ILE A 412 25.18 -19.62 -17.65
N ASP A 413 25.06 -20.86 -17.19
CA ASP A 413 24.58 -21.18 -15.85
C ASP A 413 25.79 -21.32 -14.92
N TRP A 414 26.08 -20.30 -14.11
CA TRP A 414 27.26 -20.25 -13.24
C TRP A 414 27.31 -21.37 -12.19
N LYS A 415 26.19 -22.06 -11.95
CA LYS A 415 26.12 -23.20 -11.03
C LYS A 415 26.54 -24.52 -11.69
N LYS A 416 26.78 -24.51 -13.00
CA LYS A 416 27.21 -25.66 -13.80
C LYS A 416 28.62 -25.41 -14.35
N ALA A 417 29.23 -26.47 -14.87
CA ALA A 417 30.48 -26.35 -15.60
C ALA A 417 30.28 -25.43 -16.82
N ALA A 418 31.10 -24.38 -16.92
CA ALA A 418 30.99 -23.43 -18.02
C ALA A 418 31.31 -24.14 -19.36
N PRO A 419 30.53 -23.89 -20.43
CA PRO A 419 30.79 -24.46 -21.75
C PRO A 419 32.19 -24.13 -22.30
N SER A 420 32.69 -24.96 -23.22
CA SER A 420 34.03 -24.79 -23.82
C SER A 420 34.21 -23.51 -24.63
N TRP A 421 33.12 -22.94 -25.16
CA TRP A 421 33.13 -21.68 -25.90
C TRP A 421 33.22 -20.45 -24.98
N VAL A 422 32.98 -20.60 -23.67
CA VAL A 422 33.13 -19.49 -22.71
C VAL A 422 34.61 -19.10 -22.63
N PRO A 423 34.95 -17.79 -22.71
CA PRO A 423 36.33 -17.34 -22.58
C PRO A 423 37.01 -17.89 -21.32
N VAL A 424 38.26 -18.35 -21.45
CA VAL A 424 39.02 -18.98 -20.36
C VAL A 424 39.03 -18.12 -19.10
N ALA A 425 39.23 -16.81 -19.23
CA ALA A 425 39.25 -15.89 -18.09
C ALA A 425 37.92 -15.89 -17.30
N LEU A 426 36.77 -15.89 -17.98
CA LEU A 426 35.46 -15.97 -17.33
C LEU A 426 35.22 -17.37 -16.75
N ARG A 427 35.56 -18.43 -17.49
CA ARG A 427 35.45 -19.81 -16.98
C ARG A 427 36.22 -20.01 -15.68
N ASP A 428 37.46 -19.54 -15.64
CA ASP A 428 38.32 -19.65 -14.47
C ASP A 428 37.80 -18.75 -13.33
N ALA A 429 37.25 -17.58 -13.64
CA ALA A 429 36.65 -16.70 -12.65
C ALA A 429 35.37 -17.27 -12.02
N LEU A 430 34.55 -18.00 -12.77
CA LEU A 430 33.34 -18.65 -12.25
C LEU A 430 33.66 -19.85 -11.34
N ALA A 431 34.84 -20.45 -11.48
CA ALA A 431 35.26 -21.57 -10.65
C ALA A 431 35.40 -21.16 -9.18
N PRO A 432 35.08 -22.04 -8.22
CA PRO A 432 35.34 -21.81 -6.80
C PRO A 432 36.81 -21.51 -6.51
N GLU A 433 37.08 -20.47 -5.74
CA GLU A 433 38.43 -20.17 -5.27
C GLU A 433 38.86 -21.13 -4.14
N ALA A 434 40.18 -21.30 -3.99
CA ALA A 434 40.76 -22.24 -3.02
C ALA A 434 40.40 -21.93 -1.55
N GLY A 435 40.06 -20.68 -1.23
CA GLY A 435 39.72 -20.28 0.13
C GLY A 435 39.76 -18.76 0.35
N PRO A 436 39.61 -18.32 1.60
CA PRO A 436 39.68 -16.90 1.97
C PRO A 436 41.07 -16.31 1.69
N LYS A 437 41.10 -15.10 1.14
CA LYS A 437 42.32 -14.32 0.88
C LYS A 437 42.51 -13.20 1.91
N THR A 438 43.76 -12.96 2.32
CA THR A 438 44.11 -11.85 3.23
C THR A 438 43.69 -10.51 2.63
N GLY A 439 43.04 -9.65 3.42
CA GLY A 439 42.54 -8.34 2.97
C GLY A 439 41.25 -8.38 2.17
N CYS A 440 40.70 -9.57 1.90
CA CYS A 440 39.45 -9.75 1.16
C CYS A 440 38.29 -10.18 2.05
N ARG A 441 37.06 -10.09 1.54
CA ARG A 441 35.89 -10.70 2.15
C ARG A 441 35.57 -12.03 1.46
N TRP A 442 35.58 -13.11 2.23
CA TRP A 442 35.20 -14.44 1.78
C TRP A 442 33.69 -14.68 1.86
N PHE A 443 33.11 -15.27 0.81
CA PHE A 443 31.71 -15.68 0.76
C PHE A 443 31.62 -17.20 0.65
N ALA A 444 31.48 -17.88 1.79
CA ALA A 444 31.51 -19.34 1.86
C ALA A 444 30.44 -20.03 0.99
N ARG A 445 29.30 -19.37 0.75
CA ARG A 445 28.19 -19.92 -0.06
C ARG A 445 28.56 -20.08 -1.53
N THR A 446 29.26 -19.11 -2.10
CA THR A 446 29.66 -19.13 -3.52
C THR A 446 31.12 -19.52 -3.72
N LYS A 447 31.92 -19.48 -2.65
CA LYS A 447 33.35 -19.75 -2.62
C LYS A 447 34.17 -18.72 -3.43
N HIS A 448 33.79 -17.44 -3.30
CA HIS A 448 34.49 -16.33 -3.92
C HIS A 448 34.89 -15.25 -2.91
N ASN A 449 35.98 -14.58 -3.19
CA ASN A 449 36.51 -13.43 -2.48
C ASN A 449 36.09 -12.13 -3.18
N VAL A 450 35.80 -11.09 -2.39
CA VAL A 450 35.72 -9.72 -2.87
C VAL A 450 36.89 -8.95 -2.26
N CYS A 451 37.73 -8.35 -3.10
CA CYS A 451 38.97 -7.69 -2.72
C CYS A 451 38.98 -6.21 -3.15
N ASN A 452 39.99 -5.46 -2.74
CA ASN A 452 40.27 -4.12 -3.28
C ASN A 452 41.41 -4.23 -4.30
N GLU A 453 41.26 -3.57 -5.45
CA GLU A 453 42.24 -3.57 -6.56
C GLU A 453 43.29 -2.46 -6.43
N GLY A 454 42.97 -1.37 -5.73
CA GLY A 454 43.86 -0.21 -5.61
C GLY A 454 45.08 -0.49 -4.72
N ALA A 455 46.22 0.10 -5.09
CA ALA A 455 47.44 0.08 -4.29
C ALA A 455 47.29 0.82 -2.95
N VAL A 456 46.31 1.74 -2.85
CA VAL A 456 45.95 2.42 -1.60
C VAL A 456 44.92 1.58 -0.87
N ALA A 457 45.21 1.26 0.40
CA ALA A 457 44.30 0.52 1.26
C ALA A 457 42.92 1.16 1.28
N GLY A 458 41.89 0.35 1.04
CA GLY A 458 40.50 0.83 1.07
C GLY A 458 39.97 1.36 -0.26
N VAL A 459 40.72 1.29 -1.36
CA VAL A 459 40.23 1.68 -2.70
C VAL A 459 40.02 0.44 -3.58
N GLY A 460 38.77 0.16 -3.95
CA GLY A 460 38.44 -1.02 -4.79
C GLY A 460 37.02 -1.54 -4.58
N MET A 461 36.72 -2.67 -5.21
CA MET A 461 35.39 -3.27 -5.23
C MET A 461 34.90 -3.67 -3.84
N LEU A 462 35.77 -4.19 -2.96
CA LEU A 462 35.37 -4.53 -1.58
C LEU A 462 34.89 -3.30 -0.80
N SER A 463 35.62 -2.19 -0.88
CA SER A 463 35.22 -0.95 -0.23
C SER A 463 33.96 -0.37 -0.86
N PHE A 464 33.83 -0.43 -2.18
CA PHE A 464 32.63 0.02 -2.87
C PHE A 464 31.40 -0.81 -2.43
N TRP A 465 31.54 -2.13 -2.45
CA TRP A 465 30.50 -3.08 -2.02
C TRP A 465 30.03 -2.77 -0.60
N ARG A 466 30.97 -2.59 0.36
CA ARG A 466 30.66 -2.30 1.77
C ARG A 466 29.92 -0.98 2.01
N ASN A 467 30.12 0.02 1.13
CA ASN A 467 29.68 1.38 1.37
C ASN A 467 28.48 1.80 0.51
N ASN A 468 28.06 0.98 -0.46
CA ASN A 468 26.97 1.31 -1.38
C ASN A 468 25.80 0.32 -1.31
N GLY A 469 25.65 -0.42 -0.20
CA GLY A 469 24.49 -1.31 0.03
C GLY A 469 23.16 -0.57 0.19
N ILE A 470 22.05 -1.31 0.21
CA ILE A 470 20.72 -0.81 0.60
C ILE A 470 20.71 -0.48 2.10
N ILE A 471 19.97 0.55 2.52
CA ILE A 471 19.82 0.87 3.94
C ILE A 471 19.16 -0.31 4.67
N ALA A 472 19.86 -0.89 5.64
CA ALA A 472 19.45 -2.07 6.37
C ALA A 472 20.06 -2.11 7.77
N SER A 473 19.74 -3.14 8.55
CA SER A 473 20.24 -3.34 9.92
C SER A 473 21.76 -3.40 10.04
N SER A 474 22.47 -3.69 8.94
CA SER A 474 23.93 -3.56 8.86
C SER A 474 24.38 -3.28 7.43
N LYS A 475 25.57 -2.68 7.29
CA LYS A 475 26.24 -2.50 5.99
C LYS A 475 26.34 -3.81 5.21
N TYR A 476 26.64 -4.92 5.90
CA TYR A 476 26.76 -6.24 5.26
C TYR A 476 25.44 -6.70 4.63
N VAL A 477 24.35 -6.65 5.40
CA VAL A 477 23.01 -7.02 4.93
C VAL A 477 22.60 -6.13 3.77
N GLY A 478 22.81 -4.82 3.90
CA GLY A 478 22.54 -3.86 2.83
C GLY A 478 23.27 -4.17 1.53
N SER A 479 24.55 -4.50 1.64
CA SER A 479 25.40 -4.84 0.49
C SER A 479 24.96 -6.15 -0.16
N GLN A 480 24.58 -7.16 0.63
CA GLN A 480 23.99 -8.40 0.11
C GLN A 480 22.64 -8.16 -0.59
N LEU A 481 21.80 -7.26 -0.08
CA LEU A 481 20.52 -6.94 -0.71
C LEU A 481 20.71 -6.22 -2.04
N ARG A 482 21.73 -5.35 -2.17
CA ARG A 482 22.02 -4.65 -3.44
C ARG A 482 22.69 -5.57 -4.45
N PHE A 483 23.84 -6.14 -4.08
CA PHE A 483 24.72 -6.82 -5.04
C PHE A 483 24.47 -8.32 -5.08
N GLY A 484 23.97 -8.92 -3.99
CA GLY A 484 23.96 -10.36 -3.81
C GLY A 484 25.35 -10.90 -3.44
N ASN A 485 25.50 -12.22 -3.49
CA ASN A 485 26.80 -12.88 -3.32
C ASN A 485 27.64 -12.74 -4.61
N PRO A 486 28.98 -12.65 -4.52
CA PRO A 486 29.84 -12.75 -5.70
C PRO A 486 29.66 -14.14 -6.33
N ILE A 487 29.50 -14.19 -7.64
CA ILE A 487 29.38 -15.44 -8.42
C ILE A 487 30.61 -15.68 -9.30
N SER A 488 31.56 -14.75 -9.29
CA SER A 488 32.87 -14.91 -9.92
C SER A 488 33.97 -14.32 -9.02
N ALA A 489 35.22 -14.73 -9.25
CA ALA A 489 36.39 -13.95 -8.89
C ALA A 489 36.47 -12.68 -9.75
N ALA A 490 37.28 -11.71 -9.34
CA ALA A 490 37.60 -10.56 -10.19
C ALA A 490 38.52 -10.99 -11.35
N TYR A 491 38.20 -10.57 -12.57
CA TYR A 491 38.98 -10.89 -13.78
C TYR A 491 38.85 -9.77 -14.83
N THR A 492 39.65 -9.82 -15.90
CA THR A 492 39.56 -8.82 -16.97
C THR A 492 38.59 -9.24 -18.07
N GLU A 493 37.69 -8.34 -18.45
CA GLU A 493 36.74 -8.52 -19.55
C GLU A 493 36.72 -7.28 -20.45
N THR A 494 36.39 -7.48 -21.72
CA THR A 494 36.06 -6.37 -22.62
C THR A 494 34.60 -5.97 -22.42
N VAL A 495 34.36 -4.76 -21.91
CA VAL A 495 33.03 -4.20 -21.67
C VAL A 495 32.69 -3.17 -22.75
N SER A 496 31.42 -3.11 -23.14
CA SER A 496 30.93 -2.08 -24.07
C SER A 496 30.79 -0.75 -23.34
N THR A 497 31.35 0.32 -23.90
CA THR A 497 31.17 1.69 -23.41
C THR A 497 30.67 2.59 -24.54
N PRO A 498 30.07 3.77 -24.24
CA PRO A 498 29.70 4.74 -25.28
C PRO A 498 30.88 5.18 -26.16
N GLN A 499 32.13 5.06 -25.67
CA GLN A 499 33.36 5.39 -26.39
C GLN A 499 34.01 4.16 -27.06
N GLY A 500 33.29 3.04 -27.15
CA GLY A 500 33.76 1.77 -27.72
C GLY A 500 34.19 0.73 -26.67
N PRO A 501 34.59 -0.47 -27.10
CA PRO A 501 34.99 -1.55 -26.19
C PRO A 501 36.21 -1.16 -25.34
N ARG A 502 36.16 -1.43 -24.04
CA ARG A 502 37.26 -1.18 -23.09
C ARG A 502 37.53 -2.42 -22.27
N VAL A 503 38.80 -2.72 -22.01
CA VAL A 503 39.18 -3.78 -21.07
C VAL A 503 39.08 -3.23 -19.64
N ARG A 504 38.30 -3.89 -18.80
CA ARG A 504 38.12 -3.53 -17.38
C ARG A 504 38.28 -4.77 -16.50
N THR A 505 38.77 -4.56 -15.28
CA THR A 505 38.64 -5.59 -14.24
C THR A 505 37.20 -5.57 -13.75
N VAL A 506 36.52 -6.71 -13.82
CA VAL A 506 35.12 -6.87 -13.44
C VAL A 506 34.96 -7.98 -12.42
N GLN A 507 33.90 -7.89 -11.63
CA GLN A 507 33.45 -8.99 -10.78
C GLN A 507 31.93 -9.12 -10.86
N TRP A 508 31.45 -10.34 -11.09
CA TRP A 508 30.03 -10.64 -11.15
C TRP A 508 29.48 -11.02 -9.78
N PHE A 509 28.28 -10.52 -9.50
CA PHE A 509 27.48 -10.84 -8.34
C PHE A 509 26.09 -11.30 -8.78
N GLU A 510 25.31 -11.88 -7.88
CA GLU A 510 23.96 -12.37 -8.22
C GLU A 510 23.06 -11.26 -8.82
N ARG A 511 23.21 -10.00 -8.37
CA ARG A 511 22.36 -8.87 -8.78
C ARG A 511 23.07 -7.78 -9.59
N ALA A 512 24.40 -7.82 -9.69
CA ALA A 512 25.18 -6.74 -10.31
C ALA A 512 26.49 -7.25 -10.91
N ARG A 513 27.12 -6.44 -11.77
CA ARG A 513 28.53 -6.57 -12.16
C ARG A 513 29.23 -5.28 -11.74
N LEU A 514 30.32 -5.39 -10.98
CA LEU A 514 31.15 -4.25 -10.61
C LEU A 514 32.31 -4.14 -11.59
N GLU A 515 32.67 -2.91 -11.92
CA GLU A 515 33.75 -2.59 -12.86
C GLU A 515 34.74 -1.65 -12.19
N TRP A 516 36.02 -2.01 -12.23
CA TRP A 516 37.12 -1.18 -11.74
C TRP A 516 37.70 -0.36 -12.90
N HIS A 517 37.66 0.96 -12.76
CA HIS A 517 38.09 1.93 -13.78
C HIS A 517 39.50 2.49 -13.52
N GLY A 518 40.17 2.07 -12.44
CA GLY A 518 41.59 2.33 -12.22
C GLY A 518 41.97 3.81 -12.01
N TYR A 519 43.24 4.13 -12.26
CA TYR A 519 43.84 5.46 -12.03
C TYR A 519 43.75 6.40 -13.23
N GLU A 520 42.74 6.27 -14.10
CA GLU A 520 42.49 7.32 -15.10
C GLU A 520 42.38 8.67 -14.37
N ALA A 521 43.22 9.64 -14.76
CA ALA A 521 43.57 10.82 -13.94
C ALA A 521 42.39 11.75 -13.64
N LEU A 522 41.25 11.55 -14.31
CA LEU A 522 40.03 12.34 -14.17
C LEU A 522 38.84 11.54 -13.63
N ASP A 523 38.95 10.23 -13.43
CA ASP A 523 37.84 9.43 -12.90
C ASP A 523 37.88 9.40 -11.37
N VAL A 524 37.08 10.26 -10.76
CA VAL A 524 36.88 10.30 -9.30
C VAL A 524 36.14 9.05 -8.78
N ASN A 525 35.46 8.31 -9.65
CA ASN A 525 34.67 7.12 -9.30
C ASN A 525 35.39 5.84 -9.77
N LYS A 526 36.30 5.34 -8.94
CA LYS A 526 37.18 4.19 -9.23
C LYS A 526 36.46 2.86 -9.47
N VAL A 527 35.25 2.70 -8.93
CA VAL A 527 34.37 1.54 -9.14
C VAL A 527 33.01 2.02 -9.61
N ARG A 528 32.44 1.33 -10.60
CA ARG A 528 31.11 1.58 -11.13
C ARG A 528 30.28 0.29 -11.15
N ILE A 529 28.96 0.44 -11.09
CA ILE A 529 28.03 -0.66 -11.36
C ILE A 529 27.82 -0.69 -12.88
N ALA A 530 27.99 -1.86 -13.49
CA ALA A 530 27.73 -2.05 -14.90
C ALA A 530 26.25 -1.77 -15.23
N PRO A 531 25.93 -1.29 -16.44
CA PRO A 531 24.57 -0.99 -16.87
C PRO A 531 23.78 -2.27 -17.22
N LEU A 532 23.70 -3.23 -16.30
CA LEU A 532 23.06 -4.52 -16.53
C LEU A 532 21.56 -4.41 -16.79
N GLY A 533 20.89 -3.35 -16.32
CA GLY A 533 19.49 -3.12 -16.67
C GLY A 533 19.34 -2.90 -18.17
N ARG A 534 20.19 -2.05 -18.75
CA ARG A 534 20.25 -1.85 -20.22
C ARG A 534 20.65 -3.13 -20.94
N GLU A 535 21.76 -3.76 -20.52
CA GLU A 535 22.28 -4.96 -21.21
C GLU A 535 21.28 -6.12 -21.23
N VAL A 536 20.52 -6.32 -20.14
CA VAL A 536 19.51 -7.38 -20.07
C VAL A 536 18.27 -7.02 -20.87
N LEU A 537 17.80 -5.78 -20.78
CA LEU A 537 16.58 -5.30 -21.45
C LEU A 537 16.73 -5.32 -22.97
N GLU A 538 17.88 -4.90 -23.51
CA GLU A 538 18.19 -4.98 -24.95
C GLU A 538 18.25 -6.41 -25.50
N ASN A 539 18.29 -7.42 -24.62
CA ASN A 539 18.38 -8.83 -24.96
C ASN A 539 17.17 -9.62 -24.42
N ARG A 540 16.02 -8.96 -24.19
CA ARG A 540 14.82 -9.56 -23.57
C ARG A 540 14.20 -10.68 -24.40
N ASP A 541 14.33 -10.63 -25.73
CA ASP A 541 13.74 -11.58 -26.68
C ASP A 541 14.67 -12.76 -27.05
N LEU A 542 15.86 -12.82 -26.42
CA LEU A 542 16.85 -13.89 -26.56
C LEU A 542 16.80 -14.83 -25.36
#